data_AF-A0A4Q2XPA1-F1
#
_entry.id   AF-A0A4Q2XPA1-F1
#
_cell.length_a   1.000
_cell.length_b   1.000
_cell.length_c   1.000
_cell.angle_alpha   90.00
_cell.angle_beta   90.00
_cell.angle_gamma   90.00
#
_symmetry.space_group_name_H-M   'P 1'
#
loop_
_entity.id
_entity.type
_entity.pdbx_description
1 polymer ?
#
loop_
_entity_poly.entity_id
_entity_poly.type
_entity_poly.pdbx_seq_one_letter_code
_entity_poly.pdbx_strand_id
1 'polypeptide(L)'
;FPRPAAGIPVDVREHLQLQLDIMVLAFQMDRTRIATMMLNNDLSQMNFGFLGNIKGGQHELSHHAGNPERLDMYQRVNEYHMELLCGTLQKMAATNEGERSLLDNSMILFCSSLWDGNAHDSRQLPVLLAGGGGGTIRGGRMLDYSKDENRKLCRLHMAVMERMGMKTHQFGDADSALADLA
;
A
#
# COMPACT_ATOMS: atom_id res chain seq x y z
N PHE A 1 9.42 -4.94 -19.34
CA PHE A 1 10.12 -3.87 -18.61
C PHE A 1 11.40 -3.53 -19.37
N PRO A 2 11.61 -2.26 -19.77
CA PRO A 2 12.91 -1.84 -20.31
C PRO A 2 13.97 -1.94 -19.21
N ARG A 3 15.20 -2.32 -19.57
CA ARG A 3 16.32 -2.32 -18.62
C ARG A 3 16.65 -0.86 -18.24
N PRO A 4 16.72 -0.51 -16.94
CA PRO A 4 17.10 0.84 -16.53
C PRO A 4 18.58 1.13 -16.81
N ALA A 5 18.94 2.41 -16.74
CA ALA A 5 20.33 2.83 -16.79
C ALA A 5 21.13 2.23 -15.62
N ALA A 6 22.46 2.20 -15.76
CA ALA A 6 23.33 1.74 -14.68
C ALA A 6 23.34 2.73 -13.51
N GLY A 7 23.36 2.21 -12.27
CA GLY A 7 23.42 3.00 -11.04
C GLY A 7 22.10 3.02 -10.26
N ILE A 8 22.09 3.75 -9.15
CA ILE A 8 20.89 3.99 -8.32
C ILE A 8 20.30 5.33 -8.76
N PRO A 9 19.02 5.40 -9.17
CA PRO A 9 18.40 6.66 -9.55
C PRO A 9 18.40 7.65 -8.39
N VAL A 10 18.82 8.88 -8.69
CA VAL A 10 18.76 10.02 -7.77
C VAL A 10 17.36 10.64 -7.74
N ASP A 11 16.64 10.56 -8.87
CA ASP A 11 15.25 11.00 -8.94
C ASP A 11 14.34 10.03 -8.17
N VAL A 12 13.66 10.55 -7.15
CA VAL A 12 12.76 9.77 -6.28
C VAL A 12 11.66 9.06 -7.08
N ARG A 13 11.17 9.67 -8.17
CA ARG A 13 10.11 9.08 -8.99
C ARG A 13 10.61 7.84 -9.70
N GLU A 14 11.76 7.95 -10.35
CA GLU A 14 12.39 6.84 -11.03
C GLU A 14 12.75 5.73 -10.04
N HIS A 15 13.31 6.10 -8.88
CA HIS A 15 13.69 5.13 -7.85
C HIS A 15 12.48 4.32 -7.35
N LEU A 16 11.42 4.99 -6.90
CA LEU A 16 10.22 4.32 -6.38
C LEU A 16 9.54 3.46 -7.45
N GLN A 17 9.43 3.99 -8.68
CA GLN A 17 8.83 3.24 -9.78
C GLN A 17 9.64 1.99 -10.13
N LEU A 18 10.97 2.07 -10.15
CA LEU A 18 11.82 0.91 -10.43
C LEU A 18 11.72 -0.16 -9.34
N GLN A 19 11.64 0.23 -8.07
CA GLN A 19 11.45 -0.74 -6.97
C GLN A 19 10.10 -1.46 -7.08
N LEU A 20 9.03 -0.72 -7.40
CA LEU A 20 7.70 -1.31 -7.66
C LEU A 20 7.73 -2.22 -8.89
N ASP A 21 8.44 -1.84 -9.95
CA ASP A 21 8.60 -2.66 -11.16
C ASP A 21 9.39 -3.95 -10.88
N ILE A 22 10.42 -3.89 -10.03
CA ILE A 22 11.14 -5.08 -9.56
C ILE A 22 10.21 -6.01 -8.79
N MET A 23 9.34 -5.46 -7.93
CA MET A 23 8.35 -6.26 -7.20
C MET A 23 7.38 -6.97 -8.15
N VAL A 24 6.81 -6.25 -9.12
CA VAL A 24 5.91 -6.83 -10.14
C VAL A 24 6.63 -7.89 -10.97
N LEU A 25 7.86 -7.64 -11.39
CA LEU A 25 8.71 -8.60 -12.09
C LEU A 25 8.97 -9.87 -11.28
N ALA A 26 9.25 -9.73 -9.99
CA ALA A 26 9.49 -10.85 -9.10
C ALA A 26 8.25 -11.75 -8.99
N PHE A 27 7.06 -11.16 -8.99
CA PHE A 27 5.81 -11.92 -8.99
C PHE A 27 5.57 -12.57 -10.35
N GLN A 28 5.69 -11.80 -11.44
CA GLN A 28 5.49 -12.29 -12.81
C GLN A 28 6.42 -13.44 -13.18
N MET A 29 7.67 -13.42 -12.73
CA MET A 29 8.66 -14.47 -12.99
C MET A 29 8.59 -15.62 -11.99
N ASP A 30 7.61 -15.62 -11.10
CA ASP A 30 7.46 -16.58 -10.02
C ASP A 30 8.75 -16.74 -9.18
N ARG A 31 9.34 -15.62 -8.75
CA ARG A 31 10.57 -15.60 -7.94
C ARG A 31 10.28 -15.51 -6.45
N THR A 32 9.14 -14.97 -6.06
CA THR A 32 8.69 -14.92 -4.67
C THR A 32 7.16 -14.96 -4.60
N ARG A 33 6.65 -15.46 -3.46
CA ARG A 33 5.21 -15.41 -3.13
C ARG A 33 4.83 -14.17 -2.32
N ILE A 34 5.81 -13.50 -1.71
CA ILE A 34 5.60 -12.39 -0.77
C ILE A 34 6.66 -11.32 -1.04
N ALA A 35 6.23 -10.06 -1.02
CA ALA A 35 7.11 -8.90 -0.97
C ALA A 35 6.48 -7.82 -0.09
N THR A 36 7.32 -7.03 0.57
CA THR A 36 6.93 -5.84 1.34
C THR A 36 7.80 -4.69 0.90
N MET A 37 7.18 -3.55 0.60
CA MET A 37 7.88 -2.32 0.24
C MET A 37 7.38 -1.16 1.09
N MET A 38 8.31 -0.51 1.79
CA MET A 38 8.05 0.75 2.47
C MET A 38 8.34 1.88 1.47
N LEU A 39 7.31 2.61 1.05
CA LEU A 39 7.47 3.73 0.10
C LEU A 39 8.18 4.92 0.74
N ASN A 40 7.90 5.16 2.02
CA ASN A 40 8.62 6.14 2.80
C ASN A 40 8.64 5.75 4.28
N ASN A 41 9.73 6.08 4.98
CA ASN A 41 9.85 5.88 6.42
C ASN A 41 9.15 7.03 7.17
N ASP A 42 8.55 6.77 8.34
CA ASP A 42 7.76 7.76 9.10
C ASP A 42 8.59 8.98 9.56
N LEU A 43 9.91 8.83 9.74
CA LEU A 43 10.85 9.91 10.07
C LEU A 43 11.57 10.50 8.85
N SER A 44 11.19 10.06 7.66
CA SER A 44 11.88 10.43 6.43
C SER A 44 11.78 11.91 6.13
N GLN A 45 12.93 12.48 5.82
CA GLN A 45 13.05 13.84 5.29
C GLN A 45 13.03 13.85 3.75
N MET A 46 12.53 12.78 3.12
CA MET A 46 12.36 12.73 1.68
C MET A 46 11.50 13.90 1.21
N ASN A 47 12.04 14.65 0.25
CA ASN A 47 11.43 15.84 -0.32
C ASN A 47 10.77 15.48 -1.66
N PHE A 48 9.56 16.01 -1.87
CA PHE A 48 8.75 15.77 -3.07
C PHE A 48 8.63 17.04 -3.94
N GLY A 49 9.67 17.87 -3.99
CA GLY A 49 9.69 19.14 -4.73
C GLY A 49 9.50 19.00 -6.25
N PHE A 50 9.57 17.78 -6.80
CA PHE A 50 9.16 17.54 -8.19
C PHE A 50 7.65 17.68 -8.40
N LEU A 51 6.84 17.59 -7.34
CA LEU A 51 5.42 17.93 -7.33
C LEU A 51 5.23 19.45 -7.22
N GLY A 52 6.11 20.27 -7.80
CA GLY A 52 6.03 21.73 -7.71
C GLY A 52 6.49 22.28 -6.35
N ASN A 53 5.81 23.31 -5.83
CA ASN A 53 6.27 24.10 -4.67
C ASN A 53 6.16 23.38 -3.30
N ILE A 54 6.42 22.06 -3.23
CA ILE A 54 6.50 21.32 -1.97
C ILE A 54 7.78 21.72 -1.23
N LYS A 55 7.63 22.30 -0.03
CA LYS A 55 8.73 22.73 0.83
C LYS A 55 8.76 21.88 2.10
N GLY A 56 9.90 21.26 2.39
CA GLY A 56 10.07 20.38 3.54
C GLY A 56 10.02 18.89 3.18
N GLY A 57 10.29 18.03 4.16
CA GLY A 57 10.15 16.58 4.04
C GLY A 57 8.73 16.12 4.37
N GLN A 58 8.32 14.94 3.89
CA GLN A 58 6.98 14.40 4.19
C GLN A 58 6.67 14.33 5.69
N HIS A 59 7.66 13.95 6.52
CA HIS A 59 7.50 13.93 7.97
C HIS A 59 7.17 15.33 8.54
N GLU A 60 7.87 16.37 8.10
CA GLU A 60 7.60 17.74 8.56
C GLU A 60 6.18 18.19 8.14
N LEU A 61 5.78 17.86 6.91
CA LEU A 61 4.48 18.21 6.36
C LEU A 61 3.31 17.52 7.08
N SER A 62 3.55 16.33 7.65
CA SER A 62 2.53 15.63 8.44
C SER A 62 2.19 16.39 9.73
N HIS A 63 3.14 17.18 10.28
CA HIS A 63 2.91 18.12 11.39
C HIS A 63 2.36 19.47 10.89
N HIS A 64 1.22 19.42 10.19
CA HIS A 64 0.64 20.58 9.51
C HIS A 64 0.05 21.64 10.44
N ALA A 65 -0.28 21.32 11.71
CA ALA A 65 -0.87 22.23 12.69
C ALA A 65 -2.13 23.00 12.20
N GLY A 66 -2.89 22.39 11.27
CA GLY A 66 -4.03 23.02 10.61
C GLY A 66 -3.68 24.11 9.59
N ASN A 67 -2.40 24.32 9.26
CA ASN A 67 -1.98 25.27 8.25
C ASN A 67 -2.44 24.81 6.85
N PRO A 68 -3.21 25.63 6.10
CA PRO A 68 -3.74 25.24 4.80
C PRO A 68 -2.68 24.92 3.73
N GLU A 69 -1.56 25.64 3.71
CA GLU A 69 -0.50 25.40 2.73
C GLU A 69 0.22 24.07 3.01
N ARG A 70 0.49 23.76 4.28
CA ARG A 70 1.07 22.46 4.67
C ARG A 70 0.13 21.31 4.36
N LEU A 71 -1.16 21.49 4.60
CA LEU A 71 -2.19 20.51 4.28
C LEU A 71 -2.24 20.22 2.77
N ASP A 72 -2.25 21.25 1.92
CA ASP A 72 -2.19 21.08 0.46
C ASP A 72 -0.93 20.30 0.05
N MET A 73 0.24 20.70 0.55
CA MET A 73 1.49 20.00 0.24
C MET A 73 1.47 18.54 0.71
N TYR A 74 0.97 18.27 1.92
CA TYR A 74 0.86 16.93 2.46
C TYR A 74 -0.13 16.06 1.67
N GLN A 75 -1.29 16.61 1.28
CA GLN A 75 -2.27 15.93 0.45
C GLN A 75 -1.66 15.52 -0.89
N ARG A 76 -0.96 16.42 -1.58
CA ARG A 76 -0.35 16.14 -2.89
C ARG A 76 0.73 15.06 -2.83
N VAL A 77 1.46 14.97 -1.72
CA VAL A 77 2.39 13.87 -1.46
C VAL A 77 1.65 12.54 -1.27
N ASN A 78 0.53 12.52 -0.54
CA ASN A 78 -0.30 11.31 -0.40
C ASN A 78 -0.92 10.88 -1.74
N GLU A 79 -1.43 11.82 -2.53
CA GLU A 79 -1.96 11.58 -3.87
C GLU A 79 -0.91 10.94 -4.78
N TYR A 80 0.34 11.42 -4.74
CA TYR A 80 1.43 10.83 -5.50
C TYR A 80 1.70 9.36 -5.13
N HIS A 81 1.64 8.99 -3.84
CA HIS A 81 1.77 7.58 -3.43
C HIS A 81 0.61 6.73 -3.95
N MET A 82 -0.60 7.29 -4.00
CA MET A 82 -1.77 6.63 -4.58
C MET A 82 -1.65 6.49 -6.11
N GLU A 83 -1.06 7.46 -6.80
CA GLU A 83 -0.75 7.37 -8.23
C GLU A 83 0.26 6.25 -8.52
N LEU A 84 1.33 6.13 -7.70
CA LEU A 84 2.30 5.03 -7.79
C LEU A 84 1.63 3.66 -7.60
N LEU A 85 0.76 3.54 -6.60
CA LEU A 85 -0.02 2.33 -6.38
C LEU A 85 -0.93 2.04 -7.58
N CYS A 86 -1.67 3.04 -8.07
CA CYS A 86 -2.56 2.89 -9.22
C CYS A 86 -1.82 2.39 -10.46
N GLY A 87 -0.69 3.00 -10.80
CA GLY A 87 0.15 2.57 -11.93
C GLY A 87 0.69 1.15 -11.75
N THR A 88 1.05 0.77 -10.52
CA THR A 88 1.49 -0.61 -10.20
C THR A 88 0.36 -1.61 -10.39
N LEU A 89 -0.84 -1.33 -9.85
CA LEU A 89 -2.01 -2.20 -10.00
C LEU A 89 -2.44 -2.33 -11.47
N GLN A 90 -2.38 -1.25 -12.25
CA GLN A 90 -2.65 -1.29 -13.69
C GLN A 90 -1.66 -2.19 -14.43
N LYS A 91 -0.36 -2.11 -14.11
CA LYS A 91 0.67 -3.02 -14.68
C LYS A 91 0.37 -4.48 -14.33
N MET A 92 0.00 -4.76 -13.08
CA MET A 92 -0.37 -6.12 -12.66
C MET A 92 -1.65 -6.61 -13.37
N ALA A 93 -2.65 -5.76 -13.54
CA ALA A 93 -3.88 -6.09 -14.26
C ALA A 93 -3.64 -6.36 -15.75
N ALA A 94 -2.70 -5.64 -16.37
CA ALA A 94 -2.30 -5.85 -17.76
C ALA A 94 -1.35 -7.05 -17.95
N THR A 95 -0.83 -7.64 -16.87
CA THR A 95 0.10 -8.77 -16.93
C THR A 95 -0.68 -10.07 -16.93
N ASN A 96 -0.63 -10.82 -18.03
CA ASN A 96 -1.27 -12.13 -18.12
C ASN A 96 -0.54 -13.17 -17.26
N GLU A 97 -1.27 -13.91 -16.43
CA GLU A 97 -0.79 -15.03 -15.62
C GLU A 97 -1.67 -16.27 -15.83
N GLY A 98 -1.93 -16.60 -17.11
CA GLY A 98 -2.72 -17.76 -17.53
C GLY A 98 -4.14 -17.38 -17.93
N GLU A 99 -5.13 -17.84 -17.17
CA GLU A 99 -6.56 -17.52 -17.41
C GLU A 99 -6.98 -16.19 -16.78
N ARG A 100 -6.13 -15.61 -15.93
CA ARG A 100 -6.39 -14.38 -15.17
C ARG A 100 -5.18 -13.45 -15.22
N SER A 101 -5.39 -12.19 -14.81
CA SER A 101 -4.26 -11.27 -14.64
C SER A 101 -3.46 -11.58 -13.37
N LEU A 102 -2.21 -11.11 -13.34
CA LEU A 102 -1.38 -11.17 -12.14
C LEU A 102 -2.07 -10.50 -10.94
N LEU A 103 -2.84 -9.43 -11.17
CA LEU A 103 -3.60 -8.76 -10.10
C LEU A 103 -4.73 -9.64 -9.57
N ASP A 104 -5.44 -10.37 -10.42
CA ASP A 104 -6.52 -11.27 -10.00
C ASP A 104 -6.03 -12.42 -9.12
N ASN A 105 -4.80 -12.88 -9.35
CA ASN A 105 -4.16 -13.93 -8.57
C ASN A 105 -3.40 -13.42 -7.35
N SER A 106 -3.20 -12.10 -7.22
CA SER A 106 -2.45 -11.49 -6.13
C SER A 106 -3.37 -10.86 -5.07
N MET A 107 -2.78 -10.57 -3.91
CA MET A 107 -3.37 -9.74 -2.85
C MET A 107 -2.40 -8.61 -2.52
N ILE A 108 -2.83 -7.36 -2.69
CA ILE A 108 -2.02 -6.17 -2.44
C ILE A 108 -2.64 -5.40 -1.29
N LEU A 109 -1.98 -5.41 -0.13
CA LEU A 109 -2.35 -4.62 1.03
C LEU A 109 -1.53 -3.32 1.03
N PHE A 110 -2.22 -2.19 0.94
CA PHE A 110 -1.65 -0.86 1.07
C PHE A 110 -2.24 -0.18 2.30
N CYS A 111 -1.39 0.30 3.21
CA CYS A 111 -1.83 0.92 4.46
C CYS A 111 -0.83 1.95 4.96
N SER A 112 -1.32 2.82 5.84
CA SER A 112 -0.50 3.74 6.64
C SER A 112 -0.51 3.32 8.11
N SER A 113 0.55 3.65 8.84
CA SER A 113 0.63 3.50 10.30
C SER A 113 -0.24 4.51 11.04
N LEU A 114 -0.67 5.59 10.36
CA LEU A 114 -1.47 6.68 10.90
C LEU A 114 -2.59 7.11 9.92
N TRP A 115 -3.73 7.49 10.49
CA TRP A 115 -4.81 8.22 9.80
C TRP A 115 -4.46 9.69 9.59
N ASP A 116 -4.00 10.33 10.66
CA ASP A 116 -3.62 11.74 10.69
C ASP A 116 -2.25 11.85 11.34
N GLY A 117 -1.29 12.38 10.56
CA GLY A 117 0.10 12.54 11.02
C GLY A 117 0.27 13.62 12.08
N ASN A 118 -0.55 14.67 12.07
CA ASN A 118 -0.44 15.79 13.01
C ASN A 118 -0.96 15.40 14.41
N ALA A 119 -2.08 14.69 14.46
CA ALA A 119 -2.70 14.19 15.68
C ALA A 119 -2.07 12.87 16.16
N HIS A 120 -1.24 12.22 15.33
CA HIS A 120 -0.76 10.85 15.54
C HIS A 120 -1.90 9.86 15.78
N ASP A 121 -2.98 10.00 15.01
CA ASP A 121 -4.15 9.13 15.18
C ASP A 121 -3.94 7.79 14.48
N SER A 122 -3.79 6.71 15.26
CA SER A 122 -3.68 5.33 14.78
C SER A 122 -4.94 4.49 15.00
N ARG A 123 -6.05 5.10 15.41
CA ARG A 123 -7.28 4.39 15.81
C ARG A 123 -8.14 3.95 14.62
N GLN A 124 -7.94 4.57 13.45
CA GLN A 124 -8.73 4.37 12.22
C GLN A 124 -7.82 4.38 10.99
N LEU A 125 -7.06 3.32 10.79
CA LEU A 125 -6.03 3.30 9.74
C LEU A 125 -6.65 3.29 8.32
N PRO A 126 -6.06 4.03 7.35
CA PRO A 126 -6.43 3.90 5.96
C PRO A 126 -5.86 2.58 5.44
N VAL A 127 -6.74 1.70 4.97
CA VAL A 127 -6.38 0.36 4.47
C VAL A 127 -7.06 0.11 3.15
N LEU A 128 -6.28 -0.29 2.15
CA LEU A 128 -6.74 -0.70 0.84
C LEU A 128 -6.25 -2.12 0.58
N LEU A 129 -7.19 -3.01 0.25
CA LEU A 129 -6.90 -4.36 -0.24
C LEU A 129 -7.31 -4.44 -1.71
N ALA A 130 -6.32 -4.66 -2.59
CA ALA A 130 -6.53 -4.82 -4.03
C ALA A 130 -6.13 -6.22 -4.49
N GLY A 131 -6.66 -6.61 -5.65
CA GLY A 131 -6.46 -7.93 -6.24
C GLY A 131 -7.57 -8.93 -5.91
N GLY A 132 -7.59 -10.03 -6.66
CA GLY A 132 -8.63 -11.06 -6.55
C GLY A 132 -8.29 -12.16 -5.55
N GLY A 133 -7.04 -12.25 -5.08
CA GLY A 133 -6.57 -13.33 -4.21
C GLY A 133 -6.89 -14.71 -4.75
N GLY A 134 -6.75 -14.91 -6.07
CA GLY A 134 -7.12 -16.16 -6.73
C GLY A 134 -8.64 -16.38 -6.81
N GLY A 135 -9.44 -15.33 -6.78
CA GLY A 135 -10.91 -15.38 -6.81
C GLY A 135 -11.57 -15.53 -5.44
N THR A 136 -10.80 -15.35 -4.36
CA THR A 136 -11.28 -15.47 -2.97
C THR A 136 -11.61 -14.12 -2.32
N ILE A 137 -11.38 -13.03 -3.06
CA ILE A 137 -11.65 -11.66 -2.61
C ILE A 137 -12.62 -10.97 -3.58
N ARG A 138 -13.70 -10.41 -3.04
CA ARG A 138 -14.63 -9.56 -3.77
C ARG A 138 -14.24 -8.09 -3.64
N GLY A 139 -13.78 -7.50 -4.74
CA GLY A 139 -13.47 -6.07 -4.83
C GLY A 139 -14.71 -5.18 -5.01
N GLY A 140 -14.48 -3.89 -5.28
CA GLY A 140 -15.55 -2.91 -5.54
C GLY A 140 -16.43 -2.58 -4.33
N ARG A 141 -15.86 -2.70 -3.12
CA ARG A 141 -16.56 -2.48 -1.85
C ARG A 141 -15.80 -1.49 -0.98
N MET A 142 -16.57 -0.74 -0.19
CA MET A 142 -16.07 0.02 0.95
C MET A 142 -16.68 -0.62 2.20
N LEU A 143 -15.82 -1.08 3.11
CA LEU A 143 -16.24 -1.77 4.34
C LEU A 143 -15.97 -0.85 5.52
N ASP A 144 -17.01 -0.51 6.27
CA ASP A 144 -16.92 0.33 7.46
C ASP A 144 -17.05 -0.54 8.72
N TYR A 145 -15.94 -0.70 9.44
CA TYR A 145 -15.86 -1.42 10.71
C TYR A 145 -15.88 -0.48 11.92
N SER A 146 -16.15 0.82 11.76
CA SER A 146 -16.11 1.81 12.84
C SER A 146 -17.02 1.48 14.03
N LYS A 147 -18.09 0.71 13.80
CA LYS A 147 -19.05 0.26 14.82
C LYS A 147 -18.79 -1.16 15.33
N ASP A 148 -17.82 -1.88 14.77
CA ASP A 148 -17.43 -3.20 15.25
C ASP A 148 -16.46 -3.05 16.42
N GLU A 149 -16.81 -3.63 17.57
CA GLU A 149 -15.95 -3.66 18.76
C GLU A 149 -14.68 -4.48 18.54
N ASN A 150 -14.70 -5.39 17.57
CA ASN A 150 -13.60 -6.25 17.18
C ASN A 150 -12.95 -5.82 15.84
N ARG A 151 -12.89 -4.51 15.55
CA ARG A 151 -12.28 -3.96 14.32
C ARG A 151 -10.74 -3.98 14.24
N LYS A 152 -10.11 -5.05 14.71
CA LYS A 152 -8.64 -5.17 14.80
C LYS A 152 -8.03 -5.42 13.41
N LEU A 153 -7.03 -4.64 13.02
CA LEU A 153 -6.32 -4.84 11.73
C LEU A 153 -5.71 -6.23 11.61
N CYS A 154 -5.26 -6.82 12.73
CA CYS A 154 -4.73 -8.19 12.76
C CYS A 154 -5.71 -9.24 12.22
N ARG A 155 -7.02 -9.02 12.30
CA ARG A 155 -8.04 -9.91 11.70
C ARG A 155 -7.96 -9.94 10.18
N LEU A 156 -7.67 -8.78 9.56
CA LEU A 156 -7.44 -8.70 8.12
C LEU A 156 -6.16 -9.46 7.73
N HIS A 157 -5.08 -9.30 8.50
CA HIS A 157 -3.85 -10.07 8.27
C HIS A 157 -4.11 -11.58 8.37
N MET A 158 -4.85 -12.05 9.38
CA MET A 158 -5.26 -13.45 9.48
C MET A 158 -6.05 -13.91 8.26
N ALA A 159 -7.01 -13.12 7.78
CA ALA A 159 -7.81 -13.45 6.60
C ALA A 159 -7.00 -13.51 5.29
N VAL A 160 -5.92 -12.71 5.17
CA VAL A 160 -4.95 -12.78 4.06
C VAL A 160 -4.08 -14.02 4.20
N MET A 161 -3.55 -14.31 5.40
CA MET A 161 -2.73 -15.50 5.66
C MET A 161 -3.49 -16.80 5.38
N GLU A 162 -4.77 -16.87 5.75
CA GLU A 162 -5.61 -18.04 5.46
C GLU A 162 -5.78 -18.29 3.96
N ARG A 163 -5.92 -17.22 3.16
CA ARG A 163 -5.98 -17.31 1.68
C ARG A 163 -4.65 -17.74 1.06
N MET A 164 -3.55 -17.56 1.77
CA MET A 164 -2.23 -18.10 1.42
C MET A 164 -2.03 -19.54 1.89
N GLY A 165 -3.06 -20.17 2.47
CA GLY A 165 -3.00 -21.53 3.00
C GLY A 165 -2.46 -21.63 4.43
N MET A 166 -2.22 -20.50 5.12
CA MET A 166 -1.69 -20.47 6.48
C MET A 166 -2.79 -20.13 7.49
N LYS A 167 -3.31 -21.15 8.18
CA LYS A 167 -4.25 -20.96 9.28
C LYS A 167 -3.50 -20.69 10.58
N THR A 168 -3.81 -19.58 11.24
CA THR A 168 -3.25 -19.22 12.54
C THR A 168 -4.38 -19.12 13.56
N HIS A 169 -4.13 -19.53 14.80
CA HIS A 169 -5.10 -19.37 15.89
C HIS A 169 -5.13 -17.93 16.41
N GLN A 170 -4.00 -17.22 16.34
CA GLN A 170 -3.84 -15.87 16.84
C GLN A 170 -2.78 -15.13 16.03
N PHE A 171 -2.95 -13.82 15.86
CA PHE A 171 -1.94 -12.91 15.35
C PHE A 171 -2.11 -11.54 15.98
N GLY A 172 -1.06 -11.02 16.61
CA GLY A 172 -1.16 -9.78 17.39
C GLY A 172 -2.26 -9.86 18.45
N ASP A 173 -3.23 -8.96 18.36
CA ASP A 173 -4.38 -8.85 19.25
C ASP A 173 -5.66 -9.55 18.72
N ALA A 174 -5.59 -10.23 17.58
CA ALA A 174 -6.72 -10.95 16.98
C ALA A 174 -6.62 -12.48 17.17
N ASP A 175 -7.78 -13.10 17.38
CA ASP A 175 -7.98 -14.55 17.60
C ASP A 175 -8.86 -15.20 16.51
N SER A 176 -9.27 -14.42 15.51
CA SER A 176 -10.16 -14.87 14.44
C SER A 176 -10.00 -13.98 13.21
N ALA A 177 -10.06 -14.59 12.02
CA ALA A 177 -9.93 -13.90 10.76
C ALA A 177 -11.15 -13.01 10.45
N LEU A 178 -10.93 -11.97 9.65
CA LEU A 178 -12.00 -11.14 9.10
C LEU A 178 -12.80 -11.95 8.06
N ALA A 179 -14.12 -12.07 8.26
CA ALA A 179 -14.98 -12.91 7.43
C ALA A 179 -15.31 -12.31 6.05
N ASP A 180 -15.51 -10.99 5.98
CA ASP A 180 -16.17 -10.32 4.84
C ASP A 180 -15.26 -9.99 3.64
N LEU A 181 -14.30 -10.86 3.33
CA LEU A 181 -13.42 -10.67 2.18
C LEU A 181 -13.98 -11.29 0.88
N ALA A 182 -14.87 -12.28 0.94
CA ALA A 182 -15.56 -12.85 -0.22
C ALA A 182 -16.87 -12.11 -0.57
#